data_AF-A0ABD1AQL8-F1
#
_entry.id   AF-A0ABD1AQL8-F1
#
_cell.length_a   1.000
_cell.length_b   1.000
_cell.length_c   1.000
_cell.angle_alpha   90.00
_cell.angle_beta   90.00
_cell.angle_gamma   90.00
#
_symmetry.space_group_name_H-M   'P 1'
#
loop_
_entity.id
_entity.type
_entity.pdbx_description
1 polymer ?
#
loop_
_entity_poly.entity_id
_entity_poly.type
_entity_poly.pdbx_seq_one_letter_code
_entity_poly.pdbx_strand_id
1 'polypeptide(L)'
;MDRRLFWVTDSGNVDALYALIHKDPYILQNIDVLPFVHTPLHEASSTGKTDLAMELMVLKPSFAKKLNADGFSPLHLAIENHQVQLALELVKLF
;
A
#
# COMPACT_ATOMS: atom_id res chain seq x y z
N MET A 1 8.99 0.49 7.67
CA MET A 1 7.52 0.72 7.74
C MET A 1 7.08 0.68 9.19
N ASP A 2 6.05 1.44 9.60
CA ASP A 2 5.50 1.38 10.98
C ASP A 2 5.05 -0.05 11.30
N ARG A 3 5.44 -0.59 12.46
CA ARG A 3 5.15 -1.97 12.87
C ARG A 3 3.64 -2.28 12.91
N ARG A 4 2.81 -1.27 13.19
CA ARG A 4 1.34 -1.41 13.19
C ARG A 4 0.80 -1.64 11.78
N LEU A 5 1.34 -0.93 10.79
CA LEU A 5 0.96 -1.10 9.40
C LEU A 5 1.52 -2.38 8.80
N PHE A 6 2.70 -2.84 9.24
CA PHE A 6 3.28 -4.11 8.81
C PHE A 6 2.33 -5.29 9.08
N TRP A 7 1.72 -5.35 10.26
CA TRP A 7 0.77 -6.42 10.61
C TRP A 7 -0.50 -6.39 9.75
N VAL A 8 -0.97 -5.18 9.41
CA VAL A 8 -2.12 -5.00 8.50
C VAL A 8 -1.79 -5.50 7.10
N THR A 9 -0.60 -5.19 6.57
CA THR A 9 -0.18 -5.64 5.24
C THR A 9 0.13 -7.13 5.18
N ASP A 10 0.78 -7.67 6.21
CA ASP A 10 1.08 -9.11 6.31
C ASP A 10 -0.20 -9.95 6.33
N SER A 11 -1.16 -9.56 7.17
CA SER A 11 -2.47 -10.22 7.23
C SER A 11 -3.33 -9.97 5.99
N GLY A 12 -3.21 -8.80 5.35
CA GLY A 12 -4.10 -8.38 4.26
C GLY A 12 -5.49 -7.94 4.76
N ASN A 13 -5.64 -7.67 6.05
CA ASN A 13 -6.95 -7.46 6.67
C ASN A 13 -7.37 -5.98 6.63
N VAL A 14 -8.42 -5.68 5.85
CA VAL A 14 -9.00 -4.33 5.70
C VAL A 14 -9.65 -3.84 7.00
N ASP A 15 -10.35 -4.69 7.76
CA ASP A 15 -10.94 -4.29 9.04
C ASP A 15 -9.86 -3.85 10.04
N ALA A 16 -8.71 -4.53 10.04
CA ALA A 16 -7.56 -4.15 10.85
C ALA A 16 -6.96 -2.80 10.43
N LEU A 17 -6.95 -2.49 9.12
CA LEU A 17 -6.58 -1.17 8.62
C LEU A 17 -7.50 -0.09 9.19
N TYR A 18 -8.81 -0.30 9.10
CA TYR A 18 -9.81 0.63 9.63
C TYR A 18 -9.74 0.78 11.15
N ALA A 19 -9.53 -0.30 11.89
CA ALA A 19 -9.32 -0.25 13.34
C ALA A 19 -8.06 0.56 13.71
N LEU A 20 -7.00 0.47 12.90
CA LEU A 20 -5.79 1.27 13.08
C LEU A 20 -6.03 2.75 12.78
N ILE A 21 -6.74 3.07 11.70
CA ILE A 21 -7.11 4.45 11.34
C ILE A 21 -7.97 5.09 12.43
N HIS A 22 -8.91 4.36 13.03
CA HIS A 22 -9.70 4.86 14.15
C HIS A 22 -8.84 5.21 15.37
N LYS A 23 -7.79 4.43 15.64
CA LYS A 23 -6.85 4.69 16.74
C LYS A 23 -5.87 5.83 16.43
N ASP A 24 -5.49 5.97 15.16
CA ASP A 24 -4.50 6.94 14.69
C ASP A 24 -4.90 7.46 13.29
N PRO A 25 -5.71 8.54 13.22
CA PRO A 25 -6.24 9.06 11.96
C PRO A 25 -5.16 9.57 10.99
N TYR A 26 -3.96 9.88 11.49
CA TYR A 26 -2.87 10.44 10.70
C TYR A 26 -1.88 9.39 10.20
N ILE A 27 -2.11 8.10 10.50
CA ILE A 27 -1.16 7.01 10.24
C ILE A 27 -0.72 6.93 8.77
N LEU A 28 -1.64 7.13 7.82
CA LEU A 28 -1.33 7.13 6.38
C LEU A 28 -0.70 8.46 5.93
N GLN A 29 -1.14 9.58 6.51
CA GLN A 29 -0.63 10.91 6.16
C GLN A 29 0.84 11.09 6.57
N ASN A 30 1.21 10.55 7.73
CA ASN A 30 2.58 10.61 8.25
C ASN A 30 3.60 9.90 7.35
N ILE A 31 3.14 8.91 6.56
CA ILE A 31 3.97 8.24 5.56
C ILE A 31 4.00 9.06 4.28
N ASP A 32 2.87 9.62 3.87
CA ASP A 32 2.73 10.30 2.60
C ASP A 32 3.55 11.59 2.47
N VAL A 33 3.89 12.24 3.58
CA VAL A 33 4.76 13.43 3.57
C VAL A 33 6.20 13.11 3.17
N LEU A 34 6.62 11.84 3.24
CA LEU A 34 7.98 11.42 2.88
C LEU A 34 8.12 11.31 1.35
N PRO A 35 9.18 11.89 0.74
CA PRO A 35 9.34 11.88 -0.72
C PRO A 35 9.57 10.47 -1.28
N PHE A 36 10.45 9.71 -0.64
CA PHE A 36 10.74 8.31 -0.95
C PHE A 36 10.47 7.45 0.28
N VAL A 37 9.54 6.51 0.17
CA VAL A 37 9.15 5.67 1.30
C VAL A 37 8.50 4.38 0.83
N HIS A 38 8.86 3.29 1.49
CA HIS A 38 8.15 2.02 1.34
C HIS A 38 6.79 2.12 2.05
N THR A 39 5.74 2.35 1.27
CA THR A 39 4.36 2.48 1.76
C THR A 39 3.71 1.11 2.01
N PRO A 40 2.58 1.06 2.74
CA PRO A 40 1.76 -0.16 2.83
C PRO A 40 1.31 -0.69 1.47
N LEU A 41 1.11 0.18 0.48
CA LEU A 41 0.69 -0.22 -0.85
C LEU A 41 1.80 -0.99 -1.59
N HIS A 42 3.08 -0.68 -1.35
CA HIS A 42 4.19 -1.46 -1.90
C HIS A 42 4.15 -2.91 -1.39
N GLU A 43 3.96 -3.10 -0.08
CA GLU A 43 3.90 -4.43 0.55
C GLU A 43 2.67 -5.22 0.10
N ALA A 44 1.50 -4.58 0.07
CA ALA A 44 0.29 -5.21 -0.43
C ALA A 44 0.42 -5.61 -1.91
N SER A 45 1.14 -4.80 -2.70
CA SER A 45 1.39 -5.05 -4.12
C SER A 45 2.40 -6.18 -4.35
N SER A 46 3.47 -6.28 -3.56
CA SER A 46 4.44 -7.39 -3.68
C SER A 46 3.83 -8.73 -3.27
N THR A 47 3.00 -8.72 -2.23
CA THR A 47 2.42 -9.95 -1.63
C THR A 47 1.05 -10.33 -2.20
N GLY A 48 0.49 -9.55 -3.12
CA GLY A 48 -0.78 -9.87 -3.79
C GLY A 48 -2.03 -9.68 -2.92
N LYS A 49 -1.97 -8.79 -1.92
CA LYS A 49 -3.12 -8.47 -1.05
C LYS A 49 -4.06 -7.50 -1.77
N THR A 50 -4.76 -7.99 -2.79
CA THR A 50 -5.56 -7.17 -3.71
C THR A 50 -6.57 -6.30 -2.98
N ASP A 51 -7.42 -6.86 -2.11
CA ASP A 51 -8.47 -6.09 -1.44
C ASP A 51 -7.88 -4.95 -0.59
N LEU A 52 -6.82 -5.24 0.15
CA LEU A 52 -6.10 -4.23 0.94
C LEU A 52 -5.44 -3.18 0.05
N ALA A 53 -4.81 -3.58 -1.06
CA ALA A 53 -4.17 -2.67 -1.99
C ALA A 53 -5.19 -1.70 -2.61
N MET A 54 -6.36 -2.22 -3.01
CA MET A 54 -7.46 -1.41 -3.54
C MET A 54 -7.99 -0.44 -2.49
N GLU A 55 -8.17 -0.91 -1.26
CA GLU A 55 -8.63 -0.04 -0.16
C GLU A 55 -7.62 1.07 0.14
N LEU A 56 -6.32 0.75 0.18
CA LEU A 56 -5.25 1.73 0.35
C LEU A 56 -5.20 2.75 -0.80
N MET A 57 -5.49 2.33 -2.03
CA MET A 57 -5.62 3.24 -3.16
C MET A 57 -6.80 4.19 -3.03
N VAL A 58 -7.95 3.72 -2.52
CA VAL A 58 -9.12 4.59 -2.27
C VAL A 58 -8.82 5.59 -1.16
N LEU A 59 -8.25 5.12 -0.04
CA LEU A 59 -7.97 5.96 1.13
C LEU A 59 -6.80 6.93 0.91
N LYS A 60 -5.79 6.52 0.13
CA LYS A 60 -4.59 7.35 -0.11
C LYS A 60 -4.03 7.16 -1.53
N PRO A 61 -4.68 7.74 -2.56
CA PRO A 61 -4.26 7.59 -3.96
C PRO A 61 -2.81 8.01 -4.24
N SER A 62 -2.27 8.95 -3.46
CA SER A 62 -0.88 9.41 -3.59
C SER A 62 0.15 8.28 -3.40
N PHE A 63 -0.17 7.22 -2.64
CA PHE A 63 0.71 6.07 -2.48
C PHE A 63 1.01 5.34 -3.78
N ALA A 64 0.10 5.39 -4.76
CA ALA A 64 0.26 4.71 -6.03
C ALA A 64 1.44 5.29 -6.85
N LYS A 65 1.76 6.58 -6.63
CA LYS A 65 2.87 7.30 -7.27
C LYS A 65 4.15 7.37 -6.43
N LYS A 66 4.12 6.90 -5.19
CA LYS A 66 5.31 6.92 -4.31
C LYS A 66 6.33 5.92 -4.82
N LEU A 67 7.59 6.31 -4.74
CA LEU A 67 8.72 5.42 -4.93
C LEU A 67 9.29 5.05 -3.56
N ASN A 68 9.72 3.80 -3.39
CA ASN A 68 10.51 3.40 -2.24
C ASN A 68 11.98 3.86 -2.40
N ALA A 69 12.84 3.49 -1.45
CA ALA A 69 14.25 3.88 -1.47
C ALA A 69 15.05 3.30 -2.66
N ASP A 70 14.56 2.21 -3.24
CA ASP A 70 15.15 1.55 -4.42
C ASP A 70 14.62 2.14 -5.74
N GLY A 71 13.70 3.11 -5.67
CA GLY A 71 13.10 3.75 -6.84
C GLY A 71 11.90 2.99 -7.44
N PHE A 72 11.41 1.94 -6.77
CA PHE A 72 10.25 1.17 -7.22
C PHE A 72 8.95 1.77 -6.73
N SER A 73 7.93 1.77 -7.60
CA SER A 73 6.54 2.04 -7.22
C SER A 73 5.81 0.75 -6.84
N PRO A 74 4.59 0.82 -6.26
CA PRO A 74 3.80 -0.38 -5.98
C PRO A 74 3.53 -1.23 -7.23
N LEU A 75 3.34 -0.58 -8.39
CA LEU A 75 3.15 -1.30 -9.66
C LEU A 75 4.39 -2.10 -10.08
N HIS A 76 5.60 -1.56 -9.87
CA HIS A 76 6.83 -2.30 -10.15
C HIS A 76 6.87 -3.59 -9.32
N LEU A 77 6.60 -3.48 -8.02
CA LEU A 77 6.61 -4.64 -7.12
C LEU A 77 5.51 -5.65 -7.45
N ALA A 78 4.33 -5.21 -7.87
CA ALA A 78 3.28 -6.11 -8.33
C ALA A 78 3.72 -6.94 -9.55
N ILE A 79 4.38 -6.30 -10.52
CA ILE A 79 4.88 -6.95 -11.73
C ILE A 79 6.02 -7.92 -11.40
N GLU A 80 7.02 -7.48 -10.62
CA GLU A 80 8.17 -8.30 -10.23
C GLU A 80 7.76 -9.54 -9.44
N ASN A 81 6.70 -9.46 -8.63
CA ASN A 81 6.20 -10.56 -7.82
C ASN A 81 5.03 -11.33 -8.48
N HIS A 82 4.83 -11.16 -9.79
CA HIS A 82 3.82 -11.88 -10.57
C HIS A 82 2.37 -11.69 -10.11
N GLN A 83 2.05 -10.55 -9.48
CA GLN A 83 0.70 -10.19 -9.03
C GLN A 83 -0.11 -9.56 -10.17
N VAL A 84 -0.31 -10.30 -11.26
CA VAL A 84 -0.86 -9.79 -12.52
C VAL A 84 -2.23 -9.13 -12.35
N GLN A 85 -3.14 -9.77 -11.60
CA GLN A 85 -4.48 -9.20 -11.38
C GLN A 85 -4.41 -7.87 -10.64
N LEU A 86 -3.59 -7.79 -9.59
CA LEU A 86 -3.40 -6.58 -8.81
C LEU A 86 -2.76 -5.48 -9.67
N ALA A 87 -1.74 -5.81 -10.47
CA ALA A 87 -1.12 -4.87 -11.39
C ALA A 87 -2.12 -4.26 -12.38
N LEU A 88 -3.04 -5.07 -12.92
CA LEU A 88 -4.12 -4.59 -13.78
C LEU A 88 -5.07 -3.64 -13.04
N GLU A 89 -5.46 -3.97 -11.82
CA GLU A 89 -6.32 -3.10 -11.01
C GLU A 89 -5.64 -1.78 -10.63
N LEU A 90 -4.36 -1.81 -10.28
CA LEU A 90 -3.56 -0.60 -10.02
C LEU A 90 -3.55 0.34 -11.24
N VAL A 91 -3.40 -0.21 -12.46
CA VAL A 91 -3.40 0.59 -13.69
C VAL A 91 -4.78 1.18 -14.00
N LYS A 92 -5.88 0.50 -13.67
CA LYS A 92 -7.24 1.00 -13.91
C LYS A 92 -7.63 2.17 -13.01
N LEU A 93 -7.12 2.18 -11.77
CA LEU A 93 -7.40 3.24 -10.80
C LEU A 93 -6.44 4.44 -10.91
N PHE A 94 -5.53 4.41 -11.87
CA PHE A 94 -4.47 5.40 -12.06
C PHE A 94 -4.83 6.51 -13.05
#